data_AF-A0A2M7T1C4-F1
#
_entry.id   AF-A0A2M7T1C4-F1
#
_cell.length_a   1.000
_cell.length_b   1.000
_cell.length_c   1.000
_cell.angle_alpha   90.00
_cell.angle_beta   90.00
_cell.angle_gamma   90.00
#
_symmetry.space_group_name_H-M   'P 1'
#
loop_
_entity.id
_entity.type
_entity.pdbx_description
1 polymer ?
#
loop_
_entity_poly.entity_id
_entity_poly.type
_entity_poly.pdbx_seq_one_letter_code
_entity_poly.pdbx_strand_id
1 'polypeptide(L)'
;MRRQNRKHPQSFTHRPTKDTTLSYHLLYEEVNNGAYTHRRAALFDDGGRLLTLRFDDPSRPLTQGTVVWGKVDKVAGGLGAAFVDIGDTLPGVLGLHTLPHGVKLTEGSKILCRVTRGGFSEKGARLDARVAPKPPAASTLAPTIIKPAPPALVRALHDAGQHPVTVWIPDVRLHDVVKAHVPERLIRTLDEPDAPELFETLDEALDTIVSRKPTFTFKGGNIIAEMTSAVATIDVNSPLSSPAGMARNDAILNANLNAAEEIVRVCRLMDLGGSVIVDFITPGSKAHRDLITEHLRASFATADETDVEIRPMSRHGLVELNRVRTGPSLPLLLAEPPFEAARILLELVRTAPGGLSMRHEETLRVSSSVASVLKPLLSDAFCVGILGRRVKLS
;
A
#
# COMPACT_ATOMS: atom_id res chain seq x y z
N MET A 1 9.47 -9.27 48.64
CA MET A 1 8.33 -9.88 47.93
C MET A 1 7.94 -8.99 46.76
N ARG A 2 8.25 -9.41 45.53
CA ARG A 2 7.91 -8.72 44.28
C ARG A 2 6.46 -9.06 43.91
N ARG A 3 5.59 -8.06 43.68
CA ARG A 3 4.28 -8.26 43.03
C ARG A 3 4.38 -7.88 41.56
N GLN A 4 4.27 -8.88 40.70
CA GLN A 4 4.11 -8.73 39.25
C GLN A 4 2.65 -8.36 38.95
N ASN A 5 2.42 -7.21 38.30
CA ASN A 5 1.14 -6.90 37.67
C ASN A 5 1.14 -7.46 36.24
N ARG A 6 0.36 -8.52 36.01
CA ARG A 6 0.00 -9.01 34.68
C ARG A 6 -1.10 -8.10 34.11
N LYS A 7 -0.82 -7.42 32.99
CA LYS A 7 -1.86 -6.79 32.16
C LYS A 7 -2.50 -7.91 31.32
N HIS A 8 -3.81 -8.07 31.44
CA HIS A 8 -4.62 -8.86 30.50
C HIS A 8 -5.00 -7.99 29.29
N PRO A 9 -5.06 -8.55 28.07
CA PRO A 9 -5.59 -7.85 26.90
C PRO A 9 -7.11 -7.71 27.05
N GLN A 10 -7.64 -6.49 26.96
CA GLN A 10 -9.08 -6.27 27.00
C GLN A 10 -9.70 -6.63 25.64
N SER A 11 -10.70 -7.50 25.70
CA SER A 11 -11.50 -7.96 24.57
C SER A 11 -12.45 -6.86 24.09
N PHE A 12 -12.39 -6.53 22.80
CA PHE A 12 -13.40 -5.74 22.12
C PHE A 12 -14.77 -6.43 22.22
N THR A 13 -15.73 -5.79 22.88
CA THR A 13 -17.11 -6.29 22.98
C THR A 13 -17.95 -5.65 21.88
N HIS A 14 -18.27 -6.45 20.86
CA HIS A 14 -19.12 -6.07 19.75
C HIS A 14 -20.58 -6.01 20.22
N ARG A 15 -21.18 -4.81 20.26
CA ARG A 15 -22.64 -4.67 20.23
C ARG A 15 -23.08 -4.67 18.77
N PRO A 16 -24.08 -5.49 18.35
CA PRO A 16 -24.65 -5.38 17.03
C PRO A 16 -25.85 -4.43 17.07
N THR A 17 -25.81 -3.34 16.31
CA THR A 17 -27.01 -2.54 16.02
C THR A 17 -27.03 -2.03 14.59
N LYS A 18 -28.08 -2.43 13.86
CA LYS A 18 -28.69 -1.82 12.66
C LYS A 18 -27.79 -1.61 11.43
N ASP A 19 -28.00 -2.46 10.42
CA ASP A 19 -27.75 -2.20 8.99
C ASP A 19 -26.51 -1.33 8.71
N THR A 20 -25.38 -1.73 9.30
CA THR A 20 -24.12 -1.03 9.17
C THR A 20 -23.53 -1.40 7.82
N THR A 21 -23.67 -0.50 6.85
CA THR A 21 -22.72 -0.49 5.73
C THR A 21 -21.33 -0.38 6.36
N LEU A 22 -20.49 -1.41 6.20
CA LEU A 22 -19.13 -1.43 6.74
C LEU A 22 -18.42 -0.13 6.35
N SER A 23 -18.04 0.67 7.36
CA SER A 23 -17.27 1.90 7.16
C SER A 23 -15.78 1.61 7.30
N TYR A 24 -14.98 2.23 6.45
CA TYR A 24 -13.53 2.17 6.53
C TYR A 24 -12.98 3.42 7.21
N HIS A 25 -11.80 3.27 7.81
CA HIS A 25 -11.06 4.36 8.43
C HIS A 25 -9.80 4.62 7.60
N LEU A 26 -9.55 5.87 7.24
CA LEU A 26 -8.34 6.26 6.52
C LEU A 26 -7.54 7.22 7.39
N LEU A 27 -6.38 6.77 7.86
CA LEU A 27 -5.40 7.61 8.55
C LEU A 27 -4.55 8.33 7.51
N TYR A 28 -4.58 9.67 7.49
CA TYR A 28 -3.76 10.49 6.61
C TYR A 28 -2.77 11.33 7.41
N GLU A 29 -1.48 11.06 7.22
CA GLU A 29 -0.39 11.70 7.95
C GLU A 29 0.57 12.40 7.00
N GLU A 30 1.18 13.48 7.49
CA GLU A 30 2.25 14.19 6.81
C GLU A 30 3.36 14.51 7.81
N VAL A 31 4.61 14.34 7.38
CA VAL A 31 5.74 15.03 7.99
C VAL A 31 6.36 15.98 6.97
N ASN A 32 6.49 17.25 7.37
CA ASN A 32 7.01 18.31 6.52
C ASN A 32 7.96 19.19 7.32
N ASN A 33 9.19 19.34 6.82
CA ASN A 33 10.22 20.19 7.43
C ASN A 33 10.68 21.33 6.50
N GLY A 34 9.90 21.64 5.46
CA GLY A 34 10.18 22.69 4.47
C GLY A 34 11.10 22.26 3.32
N ALA A 35 11.99 21.28 3.52
CA ALA A 35 12.84 20.72 2.48
C ALA A 35 12.37 19.35 1.98
N TYR A 36 11.60 18.64 2.81
CA TYR A 36 11.11 17.29 2.56
C TYR A 36 9.68 17.17 3.07
N THR A 37 8.84 16.51 2.29
CA THR A 37 7.44 16.23 2.66
C THR A 37 7.17 14.77 2.36
N HIS A 38 6.92 13.97 3.40
CA HIS A 38 6.47 12.60 3.24
C HIS A 38 5.02 12.50 3.71
N ARG A 39 4.17 11.92 2.86
CA ARG A 39 2.76 11.69 3.16
C ARG A 39 2.47 10.21 3.17
N ARG A 40 1.62 9.80 4.10
CA ARG A 40 1.17 8.42 4.24
C ARG A 40 -0.34 8.38 4.39
N ALA A 41 -0.97 7.49 3.64
CA ALA A 41 -2.39 7.20 3.74
C ALA A 41 -2.56 5.69 4.02
N ALA A 42 -3.08 5.35 5.18
CA ALA A 42 -3.35 3.98 5.61
C ALA A 42 -4.86 3.76 5.69
N LEU A 43 -5.37 2.77 4.96
CA LEU A 43 -6.79 2.43 4.94
C LEU A 43 -7.02 1.18 5.79
N PHE A 44 -8.00 1.22 6.68
CA PHE A 44 -8.38 0.13 7.57
C PHE A 44 -9.85 -0.25 7.36
N ASP A 45 -10.16 -1.52 7.53
CA ASP A 45 -11.55 -1.93 7.73
C ASP A 45 -12.05 -1.63 9.16
N ASP A 46 -13.35 -1.83 9.37
CA ASP A 46 -14.01 -1.64 10.68
C ASP A 46 -13.46 -2.56 11.78
N GLY A 47 -12.78 -3.65 11.40
CA GLY A 47 -12.09 -4.57 12.32
C GLY A 47 -10.66 -4.15 12.66
N GLY A 48 -10.21 -2.98 12.19
CA GLY A 48 -8.83 -2.50 12.39
C GLY A 48 -7.80 -3.19 11.51
N ARG A 49 -8.18 -3.97 10.51
CA ARG A 49 -7.21 -4.60 9.61
C ARG A 49 -6.76 -3.61 8.55
N LEU A 50 -5.44 -3.42 8.43
CA LEU A 50 -4.86 -2.59 7.37
C LEU A 50 -5.15 -3.19 5.99
N LEU A 51 -5.88 -2.47 5.14
CA LEU A 51 -6.23 -2.90 3.79
C LEU A 51 -5.21 -2.45 2.75
N THR A 52 -4.74 -1.20 2.85
CA THR A 52 -3.75 -0.61 1.93
C THR A 52 -2.86 0.39 2.65
N LEU A 53 -1.67 0.60 2.12
CA LEU A 53 -0.76 1.64 2.57
C LEU A 53 -0.15 2.35 1.36
N ARG A 54 -0.37 3.67 1.29
CA ARG A 54 0.10 4.51 0.18
C ARG A 54 1.03 5.61 0.70
N PHE A 55 2.10 5.87 -0.03
CA PHE A 55 3.06 6.92 0.30
C PHE A 55 3.24 7.91 -0.84
N ASP A 56 3.39 9.18 -0.53
CA ASP A 56 4.02 10.15 -1.44
C ASP A 56 5.36 10.53 -0.84
N ASP A 57 6.44 10.10 -1.48
CA ASP A 57 7.80 10.37 -1.06
C ASP A 57 8.57 11.08 -2.18
N PRO A 58 9.25 12.21 -1.91
CA PRO A 58 9.94 12.99 -2.93
C PRO A 58 11.22 12.31 -3.43
N SER A 59 11.82 11.41 -2.65
CA SER A 59 12.95 10.59 -3.11
C SER A 59 12.52 9.51 -4.10
N ARG A 60 11.23 9.15 -4.09
CA ARG A 60 10.65 8.17 -5.01
C ARG A 60 9.26 8.61 -5.49
N PRO A 61 9.19 9.64 -6.36
CA PRO A 61 7.91 10.14 -6.85
C PRO A 61 7.14 9.05 -7.58
N LEU A 62 5.85 8.91 -7.25
CA LEU A 62 4.99 8.01 -8.01
C LEU A 62 4.78 8.57 -9.42
N THR A 63 5.12 7.78 -10.44
CA THR A 63 4.87 8.16 -11.84
C THR A 63 3.57 7.59 -12.37
N GLN A 64 3.07 6.47 -11.82
CA GLN A 64 1.83 5.83 -12.26
C GLN A 64 0.61 6.76 -12.15
N GLY A 65 -0.17 6.85 -13.22
CA GLY A 65 -1.32 7.73 -13.34
C GLY A 65 -0.98 9.13 -13.86
N THR A 66 0.29 9.52 -13.90
CA THR A 66 0.74 10.80 -14.47
C THR A 66 0.38 10.85 -15.95
N VAL A 67 -0.17 11.99 -16.39
CA VAL A 67 -0.37 12.31 -17.80
C VAL A 67 0.73 13.26 -18.23
N VAL A 68 1.50 12.84 -19.23
CA VAL A 68 2.67 13.56 -19.74
C VAL A 68 2.45 13.92 -21.19
N TRP A 69 2.78 15.16 -21.52
CA TRP A 69 3.02 15.60 -22.88
C TRP A 69 4.44 15.19 -23.26
N GLY A 70 4.57 14.01 -23.85
CA GLY A 70 5.85 13.37 -24.15
C GLY A 70 6.31 13.62 -25.57
N LYS A 71 7.60 13.36 -25.82
CA LYS A 71 8.21 13.43 -27.14
C LYS A 71 8.61 12.04 -27.60
N VAL A 72 8.19 11.64 -28.80
CA VAL A 72 8.57 10.33 -29.36
C VAL A 72 10.04 10.36 -29.74
N ASP A 73 10.84 9.53 -29.09
CA ASP A 73 12.26 9.36 -29.41
C ASP A 73 12.43 8.43 -30.61
N LYS A 74 11.75 7.29 -30.58
CA LYS A 74 11.88 6.24 -31.60
C LYS A 74 10.58 5.47 -31.78
N VAL A 75 10.21 5.21 -33.03
CA VAL A 75 9.09 4.30 -33.35
C VAL A 75 9.65 2.93 -33.71
N ALA A 76 9.33 1.92 -32.90
CA ALA A 76 9.76 0.54 -33.10
C ALA A 76 8.60 -0.31 -33.64
N GLY A 77 8.30 -0.14 -34.94
CA GLY A 77 7.17 -0.81 -35.60
C GLY A 77 7.17 -2.33 -35.45
N GLY A 78 8.34 -2.97 -35.50
CA GLY A 78 8.48 -4.42 -35.29
C GLY A 78 8.09 -4.90 -33.88
N LEU A 79 8.09 -4.01 -32.89
CA LEU A 79 7.65 -4.28 -31.51
C LEU A 79 6.19 -3.85 -31.27
N GLY A 80 5.54 -3.22 -32.26
CA GLY A 80 4.23 -2.60 -32.06
C GLY A 80 4.25 -1.49 -31.00
N ALA A 81 5.39 -0.81 -30.83
CA ALA A 81 5.60 0.18 -29.77
C ALA A 81 6.37 1.43 -30.25
N ALA A 82 6.30 2.50 -29.45
CA ALA A 82 7.14 3.69 -29.56
C ALA A 82 7.78 4.01 -28.20
N PHE A 83 9.02 4.48 -28.22
CA PHE A 83 9.72 5.00 -27.05
C PHE A 83 9.46 6.50 -26.97
N VAL A 84 9.03 6.96 -25.80
CA VAL A 84 8.61 8.33 -25.56
C VAL A 84 9.37 8.89 -24.36
N ASP A 85 10.08 10.00 -24.57
CA ASP A 85 10.65 10.80 -23.51
C ASP A 85 9.50 11.44 -22.70
N ILE A 86 9.46 11.09 -21.43
CA ILE A 86 8.50 11.58 -20.44
C ILE A 86 9.17 12.39 -19.31
N GLY A 87 10.47 12.68 -19.44
CA GLY A 87 11.26 13.36 -18.41
C GLY A 87 11.73 12.46 -17.27
N ASP A 88 11.73 11.15 -17.49
CA ASP A 88 12.29 10.15 -16.57
C ASP A 88 13.67 9.67 -17.08
N THR A 89 14.41 8.94 -16.25
CA THR A 89 15.72 8.36 -16.55
C THR A 89 15.72 7.41 -17.75
N LEU A 90 14.63 6.65 -17.93
CA LEU A 90 14.42 5.76 -19.07
C LEU A 90 13.18 6.21 -19.86
N PRO A 91 13.22 6.15 -21.21
CA PRO A 91 12.04 6.40 -22.03
C PRO A 91 10.90 5.45 -21.69
N GLY A 92 9.67 5.97 -21.72
CA GLY A 92 8.48 5.15 -21.57
C GLY A 92 8.14 4.39 -22.85
N VAL A 93 7.55 3.21 -22.70
CA VAL A 93 7.14 2.33 -23.80
C VAL A 93 5.64 2.49 -24.05
N LEU A 94 5.29 3.12 -25.16
CA LEU A 94 3.92 3.33 -25.63
C LEU A 94 3.52 2.25 -26.63
N GLY A 95 2.47 1.49 -26.33
CA GLY A 95 1.92 0.51 -27.27
C GLY A 95 1.15 1.20 -28.40
N LEU A 96 1.50 0.91 -29.67
CA LEU A 96 0.85 1.52 -30.83
C LEU A 96 -0.64 1.17 -30.92
N HIS A 97 -1.05 0.03 -30.38
CA HIS A 97 -2.46 -0.38 -30.26
C HIS A 97 -3.30 0.53 -29.35
N THR A 98 -2.67 1.38 -28.53
CA THR A 98 -3.35 2.33 -27.65
C THR A 98 -3.62 3.68 -28.32
N LEU A 99 -3.09 3.89 -29.54
CA LEU A 99 -3.24 5.15 -30.24
C LEU A 99 -4.71 5.39 -30.63
N PRO A 100 -5.19 6.64 -30.54
CA PRO A 100 -6.47 7.02 -31.13
C PRO A 100 -6.50 6.73 -32.63
N HIS A 101 -7.69 6.44 -33.16
CA HIS A 101 -7.86 6.12 -34.58
C HIS A 101 -7.33 7.25 -35.48
N GLY A 102 -6.53 6.89 -36.48
CA GLY A 102 -5.96 7.83 -37.45
C GLY A 102 -4.68 8.54 -37.00
N VAL A 103 -4.23 8.37 -35.75
CA VAL A 103 -2.96 8.94 -35.28
C VAL A 103 -1.79 8.10 -35.75
N LYS A 104 -0.87 8.71 -36.49
CA LYS A 104 0.43 8.11 -36.86
C LYS A 104 1.53 8.81 -36.08
N LEU A 105 2.43 8.02 -35.49
CA LEU A 105 3.60 8.52 -34.80
C LEU A 105 4.82 8.55 -35.73
N THR A 106 5.58 9.63 -35.60
CA THR A 106 6.92 9.77 -36.18
C THR A 106 7.90 10.19 -35.09
N GLU A 107 9.19 9.98 -35.31
CA GLU A 107 10.21 10.48 -34.39
C GLU A 107 10.11 12.02 -34.26
N GLY A 108 10.29 12.52 -33.04
CA GLY A 108 10.12 13.91 -32.67
C GLY A 108 8.66 14.38 -32.50
N SER A 109 7.67 13.57 -32.90
CA SER A 109 6.26 13.93 -32.66
C SER A 109 5.96 14.00 -31.17
N LYS A 110 5.03 14.88 -30.79
CA LYS A 110 4.57 15.02 -29.41
C LYS A 110 3.27 14.26 -29.23
N ILE A 111 3.13 13.58 -28.10
CA ILE A 111 1.91 12.82 -27.80
C ILE A 111 1.57 12.93 -26.32
N LEU A 112 0.27 13.03 -26.06
CA LEU A 112 -0.25 12.93 -24.72
C LEU A 112 -0.34 11.45 -24.36
N CYS A 113 0.33 11.07 -23.29
CA CYS A 113 0.36 9.69 -22.83
C CYS A 113 0.19 9.66 -21.31
N ARG A 114 -0.39 8.59 -20.79
CA ARG A 114 -0.48 8.34 -19.36
C ARG A 114 0.42 7.17 -19.00
N VAL A 115 1.09 7.31 -17.86
CA VAL A 115 1.87 6.23 -17.26
C VAL A 115 0.90 5.23 -16.64
N THR A 116 0.69 4.10 -17.32
CA THR A 116 -0.13 2.99 -16.78
C THR A 116 0.61 2.18 -15.74
N ARG A 117 1.94 2.14 -15.82
CA ARG A 117 2.82 1.45 -14.88
C ARG A 117 4.16 2.17 -14.83
N GLY A 118 4.65 2.46 -13.63
CA GLY A 118 5.96 3.09 -13.45
C GLY A 118 7.11 2.22 -13.97
N GLY A 119 8.24 2.85 -14.26
CA GLY A 119 9.47 2.13 -14.57
C GLY A 119 9.92 1.28 -13.38
N PHE A 120 10.52 0.12 -13.65
CA PHE A 120 11.08 -0.73 -12.60
C PHE A 120 12.30 -1.48 -13.12
N SER A 121 13.40 -1.38 -12.37
CA SER A 121 14.70 -1.95 -12.75
C SER A 121 15.13 -1.39 -14.11
N GLU A 122 15.48 -2.26 -15.07
CA GLU A 122 15.93 -1.85 -16.41
C GLU A 122 14.79 -1.55 -17.39
N LYS A 123 13.53 -1.66 -16.94
CA LYS A 123 12.35 -1.44 -17.79
C LYS A 123 11.80 -0.03 -17.57
N GLY A 124 11.74 0.75 -18.64
CA GLY A 124 11.03 2.02 -18.67
C GLY A 124 9.54 1.88 -18.38
N ALA A 125 8.89 3.00 -18.06
CA ALA A 125 7.47 3.05 -17.73
C ALA A 125 6.58 2.58 -18.90
N ARG A 126 5.45 1.92 -18.61
CA ARG A 126 4.47 1.54 -19.65
C ARG A 126 3.46 2.66 -19.83
N LEU A 127 3.25 3.06 -21.08
CA LEU A 127 2.40 4.19 -21.45
C LEU A 127 1.16 3.75 -22.23
N ASP A 128 0.09 4.51 -22.09
CA ASP A 128 -1.06 4.48 -23.00
C ASP A 128 -1.42 5.86 -23.55
N ALA A 129 -1.91 5.93 -24.79
CA ALA A 129 -2.36 7.17 -25.42
C ALA A 129 -3.88 7.40 -25.27
N ARG A 130 -4.58 6.54 -24.51
CA ARG A 130 -6.02 6.65 -24.24
C ARG A 130 -6.26 7.58 -23.05
N VAL A 131 -6.00 8.85 -23.28
CA VAL A 131 -6.03 9.89 -22.26
C VAL A 131 -7.23 10.82 -22.47
N ALA A 132 -7.92 11.14 -21.38
CA ALA A 132 -9.08 12.03 -21.39
C ALA A 132 -8.75 13.53 -21.58
N PRO A 133 -7.65 14.09 -21.03
CA PRO A 133 -7.34 15.50 -21.20
C PRO A 133 -7.09 15.86 -22.67
N LYS A 134 -7.48 17.06 -23.07
CA LYS A 134 -7.12 17.59 -24.39
C LYS A 134 -5.61 17.83 -24.46
N PRO A 135 -4.98 17.64 -25.64
CA PRO A 135 -3.59 18.00 -25.85
C PRO A 135 -3.35 19.48 -25.49
N PRO A 136 -2.21 19.83 -24.88
CA PRO A 136 -1.84 21.22 -24.64
C PRO A 136 -1.58 21.94 -25.98
N ALA A 137 -1.34 23.26 -25.92
CA ALA A 137 -0.95 24.01 -27.11
C ALA A 137 0.29 23.39 -27.77
N ALA A 138 0.36 23.40 -29.10
CA ALA A 138 1.48 22.79 -29.83
C ALA A 138 2.85 23.40 -29.47
N SER A 139 2.85 24.66 -29.03
CA SER A 139 4.02 25.40 -28.53
C SER A 139 4.53 24.91 -27.18
N THR A 140 3.73 24.18 -26.40
CA THR A 140 4.16 23.60 -25.12
C THR A 140 5.33 22.65 -25.34
N LEU A 141 6.41 22.86 -24.59
CA LEU A 141 7.61 22.02 -24.62
C LEU A 141 7.26 20.60 -24.15
N ALA A 142 7.98 19.62 -24.67
CA ALA A 142 7.89 18.22 -24.24
C ALA A 142 9.30 17.76 -23.85
N PRO A 143 9.47 17.00 -22.75
CA PRO A 143 8.41 16.48 -21.89
C PRO A 143 7.80 17.53 -20.94
N THR A 144 6.51 17.42 -20.62
CA THR A 144 5.84 18.24 -19.58
C THR A 144 4.72 17.46 -18.92
N ILE A 145 4.66 17.49 -17.58
CA ILE A 145 3.56 16.89 -16.82
C ILE A 145 2.31 17.77 -17.00
N ILE A 146 1.26 17.18 -17.56
CA ILE A 146 -0.05 17.82 -17.74
C ILE A 146 -0.96 17.53 -16.56
N LYS A 147 -0.88 16.32 -16.01
CA LYS A 147 -1.56 15.92 -14.79
C LYS A 147 -0.61 15.07 -13.94
N PRO A 148 -0.32 15.44 -12.68
CA PRO A 148 0.52 14.62 -11.82
C PRO A 148 -0.18 13.30 -11.45
N ALA A 149 0.58 12.34 -10.93
CA ALA A 149 0.03 11.14 -10.32
C ALA A 149 -0.95 11.51 -9.19
N PRO A 150 -2.04 10.74 -9.00
CA PRO A 150 -2.96 10.95 -7.89
C PRO A 150 -2.21 10.81 -6.55
N PRO A 151 -2.41 11.69 -5.57
CA PRO A 151 -1.72 11.62 -4.27
C PRO A 151 -2.14 10.40 -3.45
N ALA A 152 -1.36 10.05 -2.43
CA ALA A 152 -1.56 8.88 -1.57
C ALA A 152 -2.97 8.81 -0.99
N LEU A 153 -3.49 9.95 -0.54
CA LEU A 153 -4.87 10.09 -0.06
C LEU A 153 -5.89 9.63 -1.12
N VAL A 154 -5.79 10.14 -2.35
CA VAL A 154 -6.71 9.81 -3.44
C VAL A 154 -6.59 8.34 -3.83
N ARG A 155 -5.37 7.78 -3.83
CA ARG A 155 -5.15 6.35 -4.10
C ARG A 155 -5.75 5.46 -3.01
N ALA A 156 -5.59 5.81 -1.75
CA ALA A 156 -6.20 5.07 -0.64
C ALA A 156 -7.74 5.18 -0.65
N LEU A 157 -8.30 6.33 -1.02
CA LEU A 157 -9.74 6.49 -1.24
C LEU A 157 -10.24 5.64 -2.41
N HIS A 158 -9.47 5.52 -3.49
CA HIS A 158 -9.79 4.62 -4.60
C HIS A 158 -9.78 3.15 -4.16
N ASP A 159 -8.79 2.74 -3.36
CA ASP A 159 -8.69 1.38 -2.82
C ASP A 159 -9.88 0.99 -1.92
N ALA A 160 -10.56 1.98 -1.34
CA ALA A 160 -11.79 1.78 -0.55
C ALA A 160 -13.02 1.46 -1.42
N GLY A 161 -12.95 1.66 -2.75
CA GLY A 161 -14.05 1.37 -3.66
C GLY A 161 -15.31 2.16 -3.31
N GLN A 162 -16.41 1.44 -3.04
CA GLN A 162 -17.71 2.03 -2.69
C GLN A 162 -17.96 2.08 -1.18
N HIS A 163 -17.01 1.64 -0.36
CA HIS A 163 -17.17 1.65 1.09
C HIS A 163 -17.12 3.09 1.62
N PRO A 164 -18.03 3.50 2.51
CA PRO A 164 -17.93 4.79 3.19
C PRO A 164 -16.60 4.91 3.95
N VAL A 165 -15.91 6.04 3.80
CA VAL A 165 -14.62 6.29 4.46
C VAL A 165 -14.72 7.48 5.39
N THR A 166 -14.26 7.31 6.64
CA THR A 166 -13.94 8.41 7.55
C THR A 166 -12.44 8.67 7.49
N VAL A 167 -12.03 9.90 7.18
CA VAL A 167 -10.63 10.31 7.10
C VAL A 167 -10.21 10.93 8.43
N TRP A 168 -9.22 10.33 9.07
CA TRP A 168 -8.63 10.77 10.33
C TRP A 168 -7.32 11.50 10.06
N ILE A 169 -7.21 12.73 10.56
CA ILE A 169 -5.99 13.54 10.49
C ILE A 169 -5.41 13.78 11.89
N PRO A 170 -4.08 13.70 12.04
CA PRO A 170 -3.41 14.01 13.31
C PRO A 170 -3.28 15.51 13.57
N ASP A 171 -3.46 16.33 12.54
CA ASP A 171 -3.17 17.77 12.57
C ASP A 171 -4.19 18.52 11.71
N VAL A 172 -4.84 19.52 12.30
CA VAL A 172 -5.83 20.38 11.65
C VAL A 172 -5.28 21.09 10.41
N ARG A 173 -3.97 21.28 10.29
CA ARG A 173 -3.32 21.85 9.09
C ARG A 173 -3.53 20.99 7.84
N LEU A 174 -3.78 19.69 8.01
CA LEU A 174 -4.07 18.76 6.90
C LEU A 174 -5.50 18.88 6.39
N HIS A 175 -6.39 19.55 7.13
CA HIS A 175 -7.80 19.67 6.79
C HIS A 175 -8.00 20.26 5.39
N ASP A 176 -7.26 21.32 5.03
CA ASP A 176 -7.38 21.98 3.73
C ASP A 176 -6.94 21.10 2.55
N VAL A 177 -5.97 20.20 2.79
CA VAL A 177 -5.53 19.23 1.80
C VAL A 177 -6.58 18.13 1.62
N VAL A 178 -7.15 17.65 2.73
CA VAL A 178 -8.12 16.55 2.73
C VAL A 178 -9.48 16.99 2.17
N LYS A 179 -9.97 18.19 2.52
CA LYS A 179 -11.27 18.73 2.05
C LYS A 179 -11.36 18.92 0.54
N ALA A 180 -10.22 18.99 -0.16
CA ALA A 180 -10.18 19.04 -1.61
C ALA A 180 -10.59 17.71 -2.27
N HIS A 181 -10.61 16.61 -1.50
CA HIS A 181 -10.83 15.25 -1.99
C HIS A 181 -12.02 14.54 -1.34
N VAL A 182 -12.41 14.93 -0.12
CA VAL A 182 -13.54 14.34 0.60
C VAL A 182 -14.45 15.41 1.22
N PRO A 183 -15.76 15.15 1.33
CA PRO A 183 -16.67 16.03 2.06
C PRO A 183 -16.22 16.29 3.51
N GLU A 184 -16.31 17.53 3.95
CA GLU A 184 -15.85 17.98 5.27
C GLU A 184 -16.45 17.17 6.43
N ARG A 185 -17.71 16.74 6.32
CA ARG A 185 -18.38 15.89 7.32
C ARG A 185 -17.74 14.50 7.55
N LEU A 186 -16.82 14.08 6.68
CA LEU A 186 -16.10 12.80 6.76
C LEU A 186 -14.67 12.97 7.30
N ILE A 187 -14.25 14.20 7.61
CA ILE A 187 -12.93 14.52 8.14
C ILE A 187 -13.05 14.64 9.66
N ARG A 188 -12.20 13.91 10.38
CA ARG A 188 -12.15 13.86 11.85
C ARG A 188 -10.71 13.98 12.32
N THR A 189 -10.51 14.46 13.54
CA THR A 189 -9.17 14.57 14.14
C THR A 189 -8.91 13.44 15.14
N LEU A 190 -7.65 13.01 15.25
CA LEU A 190 -7.29 11.88 16.15
C LEU A 190 -7.27 12.24 17.63
N ASP A 191 -7.39 13.52 17.98
CA ASP A 191 -7.55 13.98 19.36
C ASP A 191 -8.99 13.92 19.86
N GLU A 192 -9.94 13.52 19.01
CA GLU A 192 -11.33 13.32 19.38
C GLU A 192 -11.49 12.11 20.34
N PRO A 193 -12.37 12.18 21.37
CA PRO A 193 -12.49 11.12 22.37
C PRO A 193 -12.92 9.75 21.81
N ASP A 194 -13.58 9.72 20.67
CA ASP A 194 -14.06 8.53 19.96
C ASP A 194 -13.12 8.09 18.82
N ALA A 195 -11.93 8.70 18.69
CA ALA A 195 -10.96 8.32 17.68
C ALA A 195 -10.47 6.87 17.89
N PRO A 196 -10.42 6.04 16.82
CA PRO A 196 -9.82 4.72 16.88
C PRO A 196 -8.30 4.80 17.08
N GLU A 197 -7.71 3.77 17.68
CA GLU A 197 -6.26 3.60 17.92
C GLU A 197 -5.48 3.30 16.61
N LEU A 198 -5.60 4.17 15.61
CA LEU A 198 -5.08 3.94 14.27
C LEU A 198 -3.55 4.01 14.20
N PHE A 199 -2.89 4.74 15.10
CA PHE A 199 -1.43 4.78 15.12
C PHE A 199 -0.84 3.46 15.59
N GLU A 200 -1.34 2.96 16.72
CA GLU A 200 -0.94 1.69 17.30
C GLU A 200 -1.23 0.55 16.33
N THR A 201 -2.44 0.54 15.75
CA THR A 201 -2.84 -0.45 14.74
C THR A 201 -1.95 -0.40 13.50
N LEU A 202 -1.57 0.80 13.03
CA LEU A 202 -0.66 0.94 11.90
C LEU A 202 0.73 0.41 12.24
N ASP A 203 1.27 0.78 13.39
CA ASP A 203 2.63 0.42 13.80
C ASP A 203 2.74 -1.10 14.00
N GLU A 204 1.74 -1.74 14.62
CA GLU A 204 1.65 -3.21 14.73
C GLU A 204 1.59 -3.90 13.35
N ALA A 205 0.83 -3.32 12.41
CA ALA A 205 0.75 -3.85 11.06
C ALA A 205 2.09 -3.71 10.31
N LEU A 206 2.77 -2.56 10.44
CA LEU A 206 4.09 -2.33 9.86
C LEU A 206 5.13 -3.29 10.40
N ASP A 207 5.18 -3.47 11.72
CA ASP A 207 6.09 -4.41 12.39
C ASP A 207 5.85 -5.84 11.90
N THR A 208 4.57 -6.22 11.71
CA THR A 208 4.20 -7.52 11.14
C THR A 208 4.73 -7.68 9.72
N ILE A 209 4.52 -6.67 8.86
CA ILE A 209 4.91 -6.68 7.44
C ILE A 209 6.43 -6.83 7.26
N VAL A 210 7.23 -6.15 8.09
CA VAL A 210 8.71 -6.19 8.01
C VAL A 210 9.33 -7.32 8.81
N SER A 211 8.54 -8.07 9.59
CA SER A 211 9.04 -9.18 10.38
C SER A 211 9.61 -10.30 9.48
N ARG A 212 10.48 -11.14 10.04
CA ARG A 212 11.03 -12.30 9.33
C ARG A 212 9.96 -13.32 8.92
N LYS A 213 8.86 -13.39 9.69
CA LYS A 213 7.73 -14.30 9.45
C LYS A 213 6.42 -13.52 9.52
N PRO A 214 6.09 -12.71 8.50
CA PRO A 214 4.86 -11.92 8.48
C PRO A 214 3.65 -12.81 8.67
N THR A 215 2.96 -12.65 9.80
CA THR A 215 1.84 -13.51 10.21
C THR A 215 0.57 -12.68 10.30
N PHE A 216 -0.44 -13.04 9.52
CA PHE A 216 -1.71 -12.31 9.46
C PHE A 216 -2.85 -13.21 9.93
N THR A 217 -3.68 -12.69 10.83
CA THR A 217 -4.77 -13.47 11.41
C THR A 217 -6.03 -13.39 10.56
N PHE A 218 -6.76 -14.50 10.49
CA PHE A 218 -8.09 -14.55 9.89
C PHE A 218 -9.03 -15.33 10.82
N LYS A 219 -10.33 -15.32 10.51
CA LYS A 219 -11.33 -16.04 11.30
C LYS A 219 -11.03 -17.55 11.31
N GLY A 220 -10.51 -18.03 12.43
CA GLY A 220 -10.20 -19.45 12.65
C GLY A 220 -8.76 -19.86 12.33
N GLY A 221 -7.83 -18.93 12.11
CA GLY A 221 -6.44 -19.27 11.81
C GLY A 221 -5.53 -18.06 11.55
N ASN A 222 -4.38 -18.32 10.96
CA ASN A 222 -3.47 -17.31 10.45
C ASN A 222 -2.77 -17.79 9.17
N ILE A 223 -2.26 -16.84 8.40
CA ILE A 223 -1.39 -17.10 7.27
C ILE A 223 0.00 -16.54 7.54
N ILE A 224 1.04 -17.23 7.07
CA ILE A 224 2.42 -16.77 7.13
C ILE A 224 2.90 -16.50 5.71
N ALA A 225 3.26 -15.25 5.41
CA ALA A 225 3.64 -14.81 4.07
C ALA A 225 5.15 -14.49 4.00
N GLU A 226 5.94 -15.42 3.46
CA GLU A 226 7.37 -15.27 3.28
C GLU A 226 7.69 -14.92 1.81
N MET A 227 8.70 -14.07 1.60
CA MET A 227 9.12 -13.71 0.25
C MET A 227 10.59 -14.07 0.04
N THR A 228 10.87 -14.57 -1.16
CA THR A 228 12.22 -14.70 -1.68
C THR A 228 12.43 -13.73 -2.85
N SER A 229 13.61 -13.77 -3.48
CA SER A 229 13.88 -12.96 -4.67
C SER A 229 13.00 -13.33 -5.88
N ALA A 230 12.51 -14.57 -5.96
CA ALA A 230 11.79 -15.08 -7.13
C ALA A 230 10.31 -15.40 -6.86
N VAL A 231 10.00 -15.94 -5.67
CA VAL A 231 8.69 -16.47 -5.31
C VAL A 231 8.27 -15.98 -3.92
N ALA A 232 6.99 -15.68 -3.75
CA ALA A 232 6.38 -15.55 -2.43
C ALA A 232 5.64 -16.84 -2.05
N THR A 233 5.70 -17.22 -0.78
CA THR A 233 5.02 -18.41 -0.24
C THR A 233 4.07 -17.99 0.87
N ILE A 234 2.86 -18.53 0.85
CA ILE A 234 1.85 -18.29 1.89
C ILE A 234 1.42 -19.62 2.48
N ASP A 235 1.68 -19.82 3.78
CA ASP A 235 1.30 -21.02 4.53
C ASP A 235 0.05 -20.77 5.36
N VAL A 236 -0.95 -21.66 5.29
CA VAL A 236 -2.23 -21.52 5.99
C VAL A 236 -2.27 -22.40 7.23
N ASN A 237 -2.35 -21.78 8.41
CA ASN A 237 -2.46 -22.46 9.68
C ASN A 237 -3.83 -22.27 10.32
N SER A 238 -4.43 -23.36 10.82
CA SER A 238 -5.65 -23.31 11.64
C SER A 238 -5.57 -24.37 12.74
N PRO A 239 -5.92 -24.03 14.00
CA PRO A 239 -6.04 -25.02 15.07
C PRO A 239 -7.21 -26.01 14.88
N LEU A 240 -7.98 -25.93 13.77
CA LEU A 240 -9.06 -26.85 13.38
C LEU A 240 -10.06 -27.15 14.51
N SER A 241 -10.37 -26.15 15.33
CA SER A 241 -11.39 -26.25 16.37
C SER A 241 -12.76 -26.29 15.73
N SER A 242 -13.29 -27.49 15.51
CA SER A 242 -14.62 -27.67 14.92
C SER A 242 -15.67 -27.24 15.95
N PRO A 243 -16.61 -26.33 15.60
CA PRO A 243 -17.80 -26.13 16.40
C PRO A 243 -18.47 -27.49 16.66
N ALA A 244 -19.05 -27.69 17.85
CA ALA A 244 -19.63 -28.98 18.22
C ALA A 244 -20.62 -29.48 17.14
N GLY A 245 -20.28 -30.60 16.50
CA GLY A 245 -21.10 -31.23 15.46
C GLY A 245 -20.72 -30.93 13.99
N MET A 246 -19.76 -30.05 13.71
CA MET A 246 -19.28 -29.83 12.33
C MET A 246 -18.31 -30.93 11.88
N ALA A 247 -18.52 -31.47 10.68
CA ALA A 247 -17.59 -32.44 10.10
C ALA A 247 -16.21 -31.79 9.84
N ARG A 248 -15.13 -32.52 10.14
CA ARG A 248 -13.75 -32.03 9.99
C ARG A 248 -13.46 -31.49 8.58
N ASN A 249 -13.99 -32.14 7.54
CA ASN A 249 -13.78 -31.72 6.15
C ASN A 249 -14.42 -30.36 5.84
N ASP A 250 -15.56 -30.06 6.46
CA ASP A 250 -16.26 -28.78 6.29
C ASP A 250 -15.58 -27.68 7.09
N ALA A 251 -15.04 -28.00 8.28
CA ALA A 251 -14.21 -27.09 9.04
C ALA A 251 -12.94 -26.69 8.27
N ILE A 252 -12.27 -27.64 7.61
CA ILE A 252 -11.12 -27.38 6.74
C ILE A 252 -11.53 -26.50 5.56
N LEU A 253 -12.65 -26.80 4.91
CA LEU A 253 -13.16 -25.97 3.80
C LEU A 253 -13.38 -24.52 4.26
N ASN A 254 -14.14 -24.32 5.35
CA ASN A 254 -14.41 -22.99 5.89
C ASN A 254 -13.14 -22.23 6.28
N ALA A 255 -12.17 -22.90 6.91
CA ALA A 255 -10.89 -22.29 7.24
C ALA A 255 -10.13 -21.83 5.99
N ASN A 256 -10.09 -22.64 4.93
CA ASN A 256 -9.44 -22.29 3.68
C ASN A 256 -10.18 -21.17 2.92
N LEU A 257 -11.51 -21.10 2.99
CA LEU A 257 -12.27 -19.98 2.41
C LEU A 257 -11.95 -18.65 3.12
N ASN A 258 -11.94 -18.64 4.45
CA ASN A 258 -11.52 -17.46 5.21
C ASN A 258 -10.05 -17.08 4.95
N ALA A 259 -9.18 -18.08 4.81
CA ALA A 259 -7.78 -17.86 4.46
C ALA A 259 -7.66 -17.25 3.06
N ALA A 260 -8.46 -17.69 2.09
CA ALA A 260 -8.44 -17.17 0.73
C ALA A 260 -8.77 -15.67 0.67
N GLU A 261 -9.75 -15.19 1.44
CA GLU A 261 -10.04 -13.75 1.56
C GLU A 261 -8.84 -12.97 2.12
N GLU A 262 -8.20 -13.52 3.16
CA GLU A 262 -7.03 -12.91 3.80
C GLU A 262 -5.78 -12.93 2.89
N ILE A 263 -5.59 -14.00 2.12
CA ILE A 263 -4.55 -14.12 1.11
C ILE A 263 -4.68 -13.00 0.06
N VAL A 264 -5.90 -12.75 -0.44
CA VAL A 264 -6.14 -11.65 -1.40
C VAL A 264 -5.79 -10.31 -0.77
N ARG A 265 -6.22 -10.06 0.48
CA ARG A 265 -5.89 -8.84 1.23
C ARG A 265 -4.38 -8.66 1.36
N VAL A 266 -3.65 -9.69 1.78
CA VAL A 266 -2.20 -9.65 1.99
C VAL A 266 -1.43 -9.51 0.68
N CYS A 267 -1.84 -10.22 -0.39
CA CYS A 267 -1.24 -10.06 -1.72
C CYS A 267 -1.34 -8.61 -2.23
N ARG A 268 -2.47 -7.94 -1.98
CA ARG A 268 -2.66 -6.53 -2.31
C ARG A 268 -1.87 -5.61 -1.40
N LEU A 269 -1.98 -5.79 -0.08
CA LEU A 269 -1.31 -4.96 0.93
C LEU A 269 0.21 -4.98 0.73
N MET A 270 0.80 -6.17 0.54
CA MET A 270 2.24 -6.33 0.39
C MET A 270 2.74 -6.14 -1.04
N ASP A 271 1.85 -5.92 -2.02
CA ASP A 271 2.13 -5.98 -3.47
C ASP A 271 2.92 -7.25 -3.87
N LEU A 272 2.42 -8.43 -3.49
CA LEU A 272 3.01 -9.72 -3.82
C LEU A 272 2.82 -10.04 -5.31
N GLY A 273 3.66 -9.47 -6.16
CA GLY A 273 3.67 -9.71 -7.60
C GLY A 273 4.61 -10.82 -8.06
N GLY A 274 4.35 -11.39 -9.22
CA GLY A 274 5.05 -12.56 -9.78
C GLY A 274 4.45 -13.86 -9.30
N SER A 275 5.28 -14.89 -9.21
CA SER A 275 4.89 -16.21 -8.72
C SER A 275 4.65 -16.20 -7.21
N VAL A 276 3.46 -16.61 -6.81
CA VAL A 276 3.10 -16.85 -5.40
C VAL A 276 2.57 -18.28 -5.28
N ILE A 277 3.01 -18.99 -4.25
CA ILE A 277 2.57 -20.35 -3.94
C ILE A 277 1.82 -20.29 -2.61
N VAL A 278 0.59 -20.78 -2.59
CA VAL A 278 -0.23 -20.86 -1.39
C VAL A 278 -0.34 -22.32 -0.97
N ASP A 279 0.06 -22.64 0.26
CA ASP A 279 -0.11 -23.94 0.89
C ASP A 279 -1.35 -23.94 1.78
N PHE A 280 -2.49 -24.35 1.20
CA PHE A 280 -3.73 -24.50 1.96
C PHE A 280 -3.72 -25.79 2.79
N ILE A 281 -4.50 -25.80 3.86
CA ILE A 281 -4.76 -27.01 4.63
C ILE A 281 -5.36 -28.07 3.69
N THR A 282 -4.69 -29.22 3.54
CA THR A 282 -5.03 -30.22 2.52
C THR A 282 -6.51 -30.63 2.57
N PRO A 283 -7.31 -30.34 1.53
CA PRO A 283 -8.73 -30.70 1.52
C PRO A 283 -8.95 -32.20 1.25
N GLY A 284 -9.94 -32.78 1.93
CA GLY A 284 -10.24 -34.22 1.82
C GLY A 284 -10.85 -34.68 0.50
N SER A 285 -11.34 -33.78 -0.35
CA SER A 285 -12.03 -34.13 -1.61
C SER A 285 -11.63 -33.21 -2.76
N LYS A 286 -11.79 -33.68 -4.01
CA LYS A 286 -11.59 -32.85 -5.21
C LYS A 286 -12.59 -31.68 -5.23
N ALA A 287 -13.84 -31.92 -4.83
CA ALA A 287 -14.86 -30.88 -4.77
C ALA A 287 -14.45 -29.71 -3.87
N HIS A 288 -13.87 -29.97 -2.70
CA HIS A 288 -13.39 -28.90 -1.81
C HIS A 288 -12.22 -28.14 -2.43
N ARG A 289 -11.29 -28.82 -3.09
CA ARG A 289 -10.17 -28.17 -3.81
C ARG A 289 -10.68 -27.23 -4.90
N ASP A 290 -11.66 -27.68 -5.68
CA ASP A 290 -12.26 -26.88 -6.75
C ASP A 290 -12.99 -25.66 -6.16
N LEU A 291 -13.77 -25.83 -5.07
CA LEU A 291 -14.46 -24.74 -4.38
C LEU A 291 -13.51 -23.68 -3.83
N ILE A 292 -12.41 -24.08 -3.18
CA ILE A 292 -11.40 -23.15 -2.64
C ILE A 292 -10.73 -22.38 -3.79
N THR A 293 -10.37 -23.07 -4.87
CA THR A 293 -9.74 -22.44 -6.04
C THR A 293 -10.67 -21.41 -6.69
N GLU A 294 -11.94 -21.76 -6.86
CA GLU A 294 -12.93 -20.88 -7.47
C GLU A 294 -13.24 -19.68 -6.57
N HIS A 295 -13.36 -19.89 -5.26
CA HIS A 295 -13.53 -18.80 -4.31
C HIS A 295 -12.32 -17.85 -4.31
N LEU A 296 -11.09 -18.37 -4.31
CA LEU A 296 -9.88 -17.55 -4.43
C LEU A 296 -9.89 -16.72 -5.71
N ARG A 297 -10.29 -17.32 -6.84
CA ARG A 297 -10.44 -16.61 -8.13
C ARG A 297 -11.47 -15.50 -8.07
N ALA A 298 -12.65 -15.77 -7.52
CA ALA A 298 -13.71 -14.78 -7.37
C ALA A 298 -13.29 -13.62 -6.45
N SER A 299 -12.59 -13.92 -5.36
CA SER A 299 -12.08 -12.93 -4.41
C SER A 299 -11.03 -12.01 -5.06
N PHE A 300 -10.08 -12.56 -5.82
CA PHE A 300 -9.14 -11.74 -6.61
C PHE A 300 -9.85 -10.88 -7.65
N ALA A 301 -10.79 -11.46 -8.42
CA ALA A 301 -11.51 -10.75 -9.47
C ALA A 301 -12.34 -9.57 -8.93
N THR A 302 -12.76 -9.63 -7.67
CA THR A 302 -13.57 -8.59 -7.03
C THR A 302 -12.71 -7.51 -6.36
N ALA A 303 -11.59 -7.90 -5.75
CA ALA A 303 -10.81 -7.01 -4.90
C ALA A 303 -9.52 -6.47 -5.55
N ASP A 304 -8.95 -7.16 -6.53
CA ASP A 304 -7.66 -6.83 -7.13
C ASP A 304 -7.83 -6.33 -8.56
N GLU A 305 -7.29 -5.14 -8.83
CA GLU A 305 -7.33 -4.53 -10.17
C GLU A 305 -6.22 -5.08 -11.08
N THR A 306 -5.28 -5.85 -10.54
CA THR A 306 -4.21 -6.48 -11.32
C THR A 306 -4.64 -7.81 -11.89
N ASP A 307 -4.08 -8.17 -13.05
CA ASP A 307 -4.32 -9.50 -13.61
C ASP A 307 -3.65 -10.57 -12.73
N VAL A 308 -4.45 -11.56 -12.31
CA VAL A 308 -4.00 -12.71 -11.52
C VAL A 308 -4.38 -14.00 -12.23
N GLU A 309 -3.38 -14.75 -12.64
CA GLU A 309 -3.58 -16.10 -13.15
C GLU A 309 -3.51 -17.10 -11.98
N ILE A 310 -4.54 -17.93 -11.81
CA ILE A 310 -4.60 -18.94 -10.73
C ILE A 310 -4.71 -20.33 -11.35
N ARG A 311 -3.81 -21.22 -10.96
CA ARG A 311 -3.80 -22.63 -11.39
C ARG A 311 -4.68 -23.50 -10.46
N PRO A 312 -5.24 -24.61 -10.96
CA PRO A 312 -6.00 -25.54 -10.13
C PRO A 312 -5.18 -26.04 -8.94
N MET A 313 -5.82 -26.15 -7.77
CA MET A 313 -5.17 -26.69 -6.58
C MET A 313 -4.66 -28.12 -6.80
N SER A 314 -3.40 -28.35 -6.43
CA SER A 314 -2.75 -29.66 -6.47
C SER A 314 -3.37 -30.65 -5.48
N ARG A 315 -3.03 -31.93 -5.60
CA ARG A 315 -3.48 -32.96 -4.62
C ARG A 315 -2.93 -32.73 -3.20
N HIS A 316 -1.83 -31.99 -3.08
CA HIS A 316 -1.19 -31.72 -1.79
C HIS A 316 -1.73 -30.46 -1.08
N GLY A 317 -2.62 -29.69 -1.72
CA GLY A 317 -3.16 -28.44 -1.15
C GLY A 317 -2.53 -27.17 -1.71
N LEU A 318 -1.48 -27.28 -2.53
CA LEU A 318 -0.80 -26.13 -3.13
C LEU A 318 -1.63 -25.50 -4.25
N VAL A 319 -1.70 -24.16 -4.27
CA VAL A 319 -2.19 -23.35 -5.38
C VAL A 319 -1.06 -22.44 -5.87
N GLU A 320 -0.81 -22.46 -7.17
CA GLU A 320 0.12 -21.53 -7.82
C GLU A 320 -0.68 -20.37 -8.42
N LEU A 321 -0.23 -19.15 -8.15
CA LEU A 321 -0.76 -17.95 -8.79
C LEU A 321 0.37 -17.07 -9.34
N ASN A 322 0.08 -16.40 -10.45
CA ASN A 322 0.96 -15.43 -11.08
C ASN A 322 0.24 -14.08 -11.15
N ARG A 323 0.62 -13.16 -10.27
CA ARG A 323 0.02 -11.82 -10.15
C ARG A 323 0.88 -10.79 -10.86
N VAL A 324 0.30 -9.90 -11.66
CA VAL A 324 1.08 -8.84 -12.32
C VAL A 324 1.71 -7.92 -11.28
N ARG A 325 3.05 -7.86 -11.27
CA ARG A 325 3.81 -6.97 -10.39
C ARG A 325 3.53 -5.52 -10.74
N THR A 326 3.20 -4.66 -9.77
CA THR A 326 3.01 -3.22 -10.04
C THR A 326 4.21 -2.37 -9.66
N GLY A 327 5.00 -2.80 -8.68
CA GLY A 327 6.24 -2.16 -8.29
C GLY A 327 7.10 -3.04 -7.38
N PRO A 328 7.95 -2.44 -6.54
CA PRO A 328 8.52 -3.14 -5.39
C PRO A 328 7.42 -3.55 -4.41
N SER A 329 7.62 -4.67 -3.72
CA SER A 329 6.70 -5.08 -2.65
C SER A 329 6.80 -4.11 -1.46
N LEU A 330 5.71 -3.99 -0.70
CA LEU A 330 5.65 -3.10 0.47
C LEU A 330 6.77 -3.38 1.50
N PRO A 331 7.09 -4.64 1.86
CA PRO A 331 8.16 -4.88 2.83
C PRO A 331 9.54 -4.50 2.30
N LEU A 332 9.76 -4.61 0.98
CA LEU A 332 11.00 -4.14 0.36
C LEU A 332 11.09 -2.61 0.44
N LEU A 333 9.99 -1.91 0.15
CA LEU A 333 9.90 -0.45 0.28
C LEU A 333 10.17 0.00 1.71
N LEU A 334 9.52 -0.63 2.69
CA LEU A 334 9.64 -0.27 4.11
C LEU A 334 11.07 -0.50 4.65
N ALA A 335 11.84 -1.40 4.05
CA ALA A 335 13.24 -1.64 4.39
C ALA A 335 14.21 -0.65 3.72
N GLU A 336 13.77 0.20 2.79
CA GLU A 336 14.62 1.22 2.19
C GLU A 336 14.86 2.39 3.18
N PRO A 337 16.09 2.92 3.29
CA PRO A 337 16.42 3.96 4.27
C PRO A 337 15.51 5.21 4.26
N PRO A 338 15.02 5.72 3.10
CA PRO A 338 14.08 6.83 3.09
C PRO A 338 12.74 6.54 3.77
N PHE A 339 12.19 5.33 3.59
CA PHE A 339 10.92 4.95 4.21
C PHE A 339 11.07 4.68 5.70
N GLU A 340 12.18 4.06 6.11
CA GLU A 340 12.49 3.87 7.54
C GLU A 340 12.69 5.23 8.23
N ALA A 341 13.43 6.16 7.60
CA ALA A 341 13.60 7.53 8.10
C ALA A 341 12.25 8.27 8.20
N ALA A 342 11.39 8.16 7.19
CA ALA A 342 10.07 8.77 7.20
C ALA A 342 9.18 8.22 8.33
N ARG A 343 9.21 6.90 8.57
CA ARG A 343 8.50 6.27 9.69
C ARG A 343 8.96 6.85 11.02
N ILE A 344 10.27 6.92 11.25
CA ILE A 344 10.85 7.51 12.47
C ILE A 344 10.41 8.96 12.64
N LEU A 345 10.45 9.77 11.57
CA LEU A 345 10.02 11.16 11.63
C LEU A 345 8.53 11.30 11.98
N LEU A 346 7.66 10.45 11.44
CA LEU A 346 6.25 10.43 11.80
C LEU A 346 6.05 10.07 13.27
N GLU A 347 6.76 9.05 13.78
CA GLU A 347 6.73 8.67 15.21
C GLU A 347 7.20 9.81 16.13
N LEU A 348 8.24 10.54 15.74
CA LEU A 348 8.73 11.70 16.49
C LEU A 348 7.71 12.84 16.55
N VAL A 349 6.95 13.06 15.47
CA VAL A 349 5.92 14.10 15.41
C VAL A 349 4.66 13.70 16.19
N ARG A 350 4.29 12.41 16.17
CA ARG A 350 3.17 11.88 16.97
C ARG A 350 3.42 12.00 18.46
N THR A 351 4.68 11.79 18.88
CA THR A 351 5.07 11.97 20.27
C THR A 351 5.10 13.46 20.59
N ALA A 352 4.03 13.92 21.24
CA ALA A 352 3.93 15.28 21.75
C ALA A 352 5.23 15.69 22.45
N PRO A 353 5.61 16.98 22.46
CA PRO A 353 6.59 17.50 23.39
C PRO A 353 6.01 17.33 24.80
N GLY A 354 6.07 16.11 25.34
CA GLY A 354 5.75 15.84 26.73
C GLY A 354 6.60 16.79 27.54
N GLY A 355 6.07 17.28 28.67
CA GLY A 355 6.66 18.36 29.50
C GLY A 355 8.08 18.11 30.06
N LEU A 356 8.85 17.23 29.44
CA LEU A 356 10.30 17.22 29.39
C LEU A 356 10.81 18.63 29.08
N SER A 357 11.65 19.10 30.00
CA SER A 357 12.40 20.35 29.85
C SER A 357 13.10 20.39 28.48
N MET A 358 13.18 21.57 27.86
CA MET A 358 13.99 21.90 26.67
C MET A 358 15.47 21.42 26.71
N ARG A 359 15.90 20.87 27.85
CA ARG A 359 17.22 20.29 28.11
C ARG A 359 17.31 18.77 27.84
N HIS A 360 16.22 18.09 27.51
CA HIS A 360 16.25 16.65 27.24
C HIS A 360 16.67 16.39 25.79
N GLU A 361 17.78 15.66 25.61
CA GLU A 361 18.27 15.20 24.32
C GLU A 361 17.85 13.73 24.15
N GLU A 362 17.01 13.45 23.16
CA GLU A 362 16.60 12.10 22.78
C GLU A 362 17.66 11.49 21.85
N THR A 363 18.14 10.28 22.17
CA THR A 363 19.10 9.58 21.30
C THR A 363 18.40 8.47 20.54
N LEU A 364 18.39 8.57 19.20
CA LEU A 364 17.85 7.57 18.30
C LEU A 364 18.98 6.70 17.76
N ARG A 365 18.85 5.39 17.93
CA ARG A 365 19.77 4.40 17.36
C ARG A 365 19.26 3.96 16.01
N VAL A 366 20.03 4.21 14.97
CA VAL A 366 19.66 3.89 13.59
C VAL A 366 20.85 3.35 12.81
N SER A 367 20.60 2.67 11.70
CA SER A 367 21.67 2.30 10.78
C SER A 367 22.33 3.54 10.17
N SER A 368 23.58 3.42 9.71
CA SER A 368 24.31 4.54 9.10
C SER A 368 23.62 5.08 7.83
N SER A 369 22.97 4.21 7.05
CA SER A 369 22.20 4.60 5.86
C SER A 369 20.97 5.43 6.25
N VAL A 370 20.20 5.00 7.25
CA VAL A 370 19.05 5.76 7.76
C VAL A 370 19.49 7.07 8.40
N ALA A 371 20.58 7.07 9.16
CA ALA A 371 21.15 8.28 9.75
C ALA A 371 21.51 9.32 8.68
N SER A 372 22.04 8.88 7.53
CA SER A 372 22.39 9.79 6.43
C SER A 372 21.17 10.52 5.84
N VAL A 373 20.01 9.86 5.83
CA VAL A 373 18.74 10.45 5.39
C VAL A 373 18.16 11.35 6.48
N LEU A 374 18.16 10.92 7.74
CA LEU A 374 17.59 11.69 8.85
C LEU A 374 18.37 12.96 9.20
N LYS A 375 19.70 12.93 9.08
CA LYS A 375 20.56 14.04 9.51
C LYS A 375 20.20 15.41 8.89
N PRO A 376 19.98 15.55 7.57
CA PRO A 376 19.51 16.82 7.01
C PRO A 376 18.06 17.16 7.41
N LEU A 377 17.25 16.16 7.78
CA LEU A 377 15.84 16.33 8.10
C LEU A 377 15.60 16.78 9.56
N LEU A 378 16.48 16.36 10.47
CA LEU A 378 16.47 16.70 11.90
C LEU A 378 17.30 17.97 12.18
N SER A 379 17.05 19.04 11.45
CA SER A 379 17.68 20.34 11.72
C SER A 379 17.31 20.86 13.12
N ASP A 380 18.15 21.72 13.72
CA ASP A 380 17.84 22.35 15.01
C ASP A 380 16.49 23.09 14.97
N ALA A 381 16.16 23.72 13.85
CA ALA A 381 14.88 24.39 13.64
C ALA A 381 13.69 23.42 13.66
N PHE A 382 13.82 22.26 13.03
CA PHE A 382 12.79 21.22 13.05
C PHE A 382 12.66 20.59 14.45
N CYS A 383 13.79 20.18 15.04
CA CYS A 383 13.81 19.55 16.37
C CYS A 383 13.23 20.48 17.44
N VAL A 384 13.70 21.72 17.53
CA VAL A 384 13.21 22.66 18.55
C VAL A 384 11.84 23.23 18.20
N GLY A 385 11.60 23.58 16.93
CA GLY A 385 10.39 24.27 16.51
C GLY A 385 9.18 23.37 16.28
N ILE A 386 9.39 22.12 15.84
CA ILE A 386 8.31 21.15 15.57
C ILE A 386 8.24 20.08 16.66
N LEU A 387 9.37 19.47 17.03
CA LEU A 387 9.39 18.38 18.03
C LEU A 387 9.44 18.87 19.48
N GLY A 388 9.79 20.15 19.71
CA GLY A 388 9.98 20.75 21.03
C GLY A 388 11.17 20.18 21.82
N ARG A 389 12.07 19.43 21.17
CA ARG A 389 13.19 18.72 21.82
C ARG A 389 14.35 18.48 20.87
N ARG A 390 15.55 18.28 21.40
CA ARG A 390 16.72 17.92 20.60
C ARG A 390 16.76 16.42 20.36
N VAL A 391 17.10 16.03 19.14
CA VAL A 391 17.24 14.63 18.72
C VAL A 391 18.66 14.41 18.22
N LYS A 392 19.31 13.38 18.74
CA LYS A 392 20.66 12.97 18.35
C LYS A 392 20.62 11.58 17.73
N LEU A 393 21.31 11.41 16.61
CA LEU A 393 21.46 10.12 15.93
C LEU A 393 22.70 9.40 16.47
N SER A 394 22.57 8.12 16.79
CA SER A 394 23.63 7.23 17.26
C SER A 394 23.73 5.96 16.44
#